data_AF-A0A0Q6PSL4-F1
#
_entry.id   AF-A0A0Q6PSL4-F1
#
_cell.length_a   1.000
_cell.length_b   1.000
_cell.length_c   1.000
_cell.angle_alpha   90.00
_cell.angle_beta   90.00
_cell.angle_gamma   90.00
#
_symmetry.space_group_name_H-M   'P 1'
#
loop_
_entity.id
_entity.type
_entity.pdbx_description
1 polymer ?
#
loop_
_entity_poly.entity_id
_entity_poly.type
_entity_poly.pdbx_seq_one_letter_code
_entity_poly.pdbx_strand_id
1 'polypeptide(L)'
;MIKGFKEFILRGNVLDLAVAVVIGAAFSTVVTALVEKVFNPLIGALFNANSLATAFPVVIPTSSGGHATLYFGAVIAALINFLIVAVIIYFVFVMPINVFKERAAARKAAGVPEAEDVPATELDLLAEIRDLLARAPEDTTGGKHQG
;
A
#
# COMPACT_ATOMS: atom_id res chain seq x y z
N MET A 1 -23.02 -20.64 17.87
CA MET A 1 -21.63 -20.20 17.58
C MET A 1 -21.43 -19.89 16.10
N ILE A 2 -21.72 -20.82 15.18
CA ILE A 2 -21.56 -20.61 13.72
C ILE A 2 -22.40 -19.43 13.18
N LYS A 3 -23.63 -19.23 13.69
CA LYS A 3 -24.50 -18.11 13.29
C LYS A 3 -23.92 -16.73 13.68
N GLY A 4 -23.40 -16.62 14.91
CA GLY A 4 -22.74 -15.39 15.40
C GLY A 4 -21.38 -15.13 14.75
N PHE A 5 -20.66 -16.19 14.35
CA PHE A 5 -19.43 -16.05 13.55
C PHE A 5 -19.72 -15.54 12.13
N LYS A 6 -20.79 -16.02 11.49
CA LYS A 6 -21.26 -15.50 10.22
C LYS A 6 -21.65 -14.02 10.32
N GLU A 7 -22.41 -13.62 11.35
CA GLU A 7 -22.76 -12.21 11.60
C GLU A 7 -21.55 -11.32 11.92
N PHE A 8 -20.47 -11.89 12.47
CA PHE A 8 -19.22 -11.17 12.72
C PHE A 8 -18.44 -10.91 11.42
N ILE A 9 -18.31 -11.91 10.53
CA ILE A 9 -17.64 -11.76 9.23
C ILE A 9 -18.45 -10.86 8.29
N LEU A 10 -19.77 -10.97 8.30
CA LEU A 10 -20.66 -10.14 7.48
C LEU A 10 -20.66 -8.65 7.88
N ARG A 11 -19.97 -8.27 8.96
CA ARG A 11 -19.82 -6.87 9.38
C ARG A 11 -18.91 -6.05 8.44
N GLY A 12 -18.47 -6.63 7.31
CA GLY A 12 -17.75 -5.98 6.19
C GLY A 12 -16.30 -5.62 6.52
N ASN A 13 -16.12 -4.76 7.53
CA ASN A 13 -14.83 -4.24 7.97
C ASN A 13 -13.80 -5.33 8.34
N VAL A 14 -14.26 -6.48 8.86
CA VAL A 14 -13.38 -7.61 9.23
C VAL A 14 -12.93 -8.39 8.00
N LEU A 15 -13.82 -8.55 7.01
CA LEU A 15 -13.50 -9.30 5.79
C LEU A 15 -12.48 -8.54 4.95
N ASP A 16 -12.69 -7.24 4.76
CA ASP A 16 -11.76 -6.38 4.00
C ASP A 16 -10.38 -6.34 4.65
N LEU A 17 -10.34 -6.24 5.98
CA LEU A 17 -9.08 -6.29 6.74
C LEU A 17 -8.40 -7.66 6.61
N ALA A 18 -9.16 -8.76 6.70
CA ALA A 18 -8.61 -10.11 6.55
C ALA A 18 -8.02 -10.33 5.15
N VAL A 19 -8.73 -9.88 4.11
CA VAL A 19 -8.26 -9.94 2.72
C VAL A 19 -6.99 -9.10 2.55
N ALA A 20 -6.96 -7.88 3.08
CA ALA A 20 -5.78 -7.01 3.02
C ALA A 20 -4.54 -7.66 3.66
N VAL A 21 -4.69 -8.30 4.82
CA VAL A 21 -3.58 -8.99 5.52
C VAL A 21 -3.09 -10.20 4.73
N VAL A 22 -3.99 -11.05 4.22
CA VAL A 22 -3.61 -12.25 3.47
C VAL A 22 -2.92 -11.89 2.16
N ILE A 23 -3.47 -10.93 1.40
CA ILE A 23 -2.87 -10.46 0.15
C ILE A 23 -1.53 -9.79 0.44
N GLY A 24 -1.43 -8.98 1.50
CA GLY A 24 -0.17 -8.35 1.91
C GLY A 24 0.93 -9.37 2.23
N ALA A 25 0.61 -10.45 2.94
CA ALA A 25 1.55 -11.51 3.26
C ALA A 25 2.00 -12.31 2.01
N ALA A 26 1.06 -12.68 1.15
CA ALA A 26 1.36 -13.36 -0.11
C ALA A 26 2.23 -12.50 -1.02
N PHE A 27 1.92 -11.21 -1.12
CA PHE A 27 2.68 -10.25 -1.91
C PHE A 27 4.11 -10.07 -1.40
N SER A 28 4.29 -9.92 -0.08
CA SER A 28 5.62 -9.85 0.55
C SER A 28 6.48 -11.07 0.21
N THR A 29 5.87 -12.25 0.14
CA THR A 29 6.56 -13.49 -0.25
C THR A 29 7.06 -13.42 -1.70
N VAL A 30 6.24 -12.92 -2.64
CA VAL A 30 6.64 -12.76 -4.05
C VAL A 30 7.79 -11.77 -4.19
N VAL A 31 7.70 -10.63 -3.50
CA VAL A 31 8.76 -9.61 -3.50
C VAL A 31 10.05 -10.18 -2.91
N THR A 32 9.97 -10.88 -1.78
CA THR A 32 11.11 -11.53 -1.13
C THR A 32 11.77 -12.54 -2.07
N ALA A 33 10.98 -13.40 -2.73
CA ALA A 33 11.51 -14.36 -3.69
C ALA A 33 12.22 -13.69 -4.86
N LEU A 34 11.66 -12.61 -5.41
CA LEU A 34 12.29 -11.86 -6.50
C LEU A 34 13.63 -11.26 -6.05
N VAL A 35 13.66 -10.66 -4.87
CA VAL A 35 14.87 -10.07 -4.29
C VAL A 35 15.94 -11.12 -4.04
N GLU A 36 15.59 -12.22 -3.38
CA GLU A 36 16.53 -13.28 -3.03
C GLU A 36 17.05 -14.06 -4.23
N LYS A 37 16.20 -14.31 -5.24
CA LYS A 37 16.54 -15.19 -6.36
C LYS A 37 17.09 -14.45 -7.57
N VAL A 38 16.75 -13.18 -7.76
CA VAL A 38 17.17 -12.40 -8.93
C VAL A 38 18.15 -11.31 -8.52
N PHE A 39 17.80 -10.49 -7.53
CA PHE A 39 18.61 -9.33 -7.17
C PHE A 39 19.83 -9.67 -6.32
N ASN A 40 19.70 -10.52 -5.30
CA ASN A 40 20.86 -10.91 -4.47
C ASN A 40 21.99 -11.54 -5.30
N PRO A 41 21.74 -12.45 -6.26
CA PRO A 41 22.80 -12.95 -7.15
C PRO A 41 23.38 -11.88 -8.06
N LEU A 42 22.57 -10.96 -8.61
CA LEU A 42 23.05 -9.86 -9.46
C LEU A 42 23.92 -8.87 -8.67
N ILE A 43 23.47 -8.48 -7.48
CA ILE A 43 24.23 -7.65 -6.56
C ILE A 43 25.50 -8.37 -6.16
N GLY A 44 25.43 -9.67 -5.83
CA GLY A 44 26.61 -10.46 -5.46
C GLY A 44 27.60 -10.68 -6.60
N ALA A 45 27.15 -10.65 -7.84
CA ALA A 45 28.00 -10.71 -9.03
C ALA A 45 28.68 -9.35 -9.32
N LEU A 46 27.97 -8.22 -9.11
CA LEU A 46 28.49 -6.86 -9.35
C LEU A 46 29.34 -6.35 -8.19
N PHE A 47 28.87 -6.58 -6.97
CA PHE A 47 29.53 -6.30 -5.70
C PHE A 47 29.80 -7.66 -5.06
N ASN A 48 30.98 -8.24 -5.29
CA ASN A 48 31.38 -9.55 -4.74
C ASN A 48 30.78 -9.78 -3.32
N ALA A 49 29.63 -10.47 -3.22
CA ALA A 49 28.80 -10.43 -2.00
C ALA A 49 29.53 -11.03 -0.79
N ASN A 50 30.42 -11.98 -1.07
CA ASN A 50 31.35 -12.53 -0.07
C ASN A 50 32.24 -11.42 0.51
N SER A 51 32.71 -10.47 -0.29
CA SER A 51 33.53 -9.34 0.17
C SER A 51 32.78 -8.40 1.13
N LEU A 52 31.47 -8.19 0.98
CA LEU A 52 30.69 -7.29 1.85
C LEU A 52 30.22 -7.99 3.12
N ALA A 53 29.79 -9.25 3.02
CA ALA A 53 29.41 -10.04 4.18
C ALA A 53 30.60 -10.34 5.12
N THR A 54 31.81 -10.47 4.58
CA THR A 54 33.06 -10.60 5.36
C THR A 54 33.84 -9.30 5.49
N ALA A 55 33.31 -8.15 5.04
CA ALA A 55 33.96 -6.85 5.24
C ALA A 55 33.87 -6.43 6.71
N PHE A 56 34.98 -5.90 7.23
CA PHE A 56 35.13 -5.47 8.63
C PHE A 56 34.82 -6.55 9.68
N PRO A 57 35.54 -7.70 9.68
CA PRO A 57 35.45 -8.65 10.77
C PRO A 57 36.09 -8.06 12.02
N VAL A 58 35.29 -7.73 13.03
CA VAL A 58 35.77 -7.31 14.35
C VAL A 58 35.67 -8.51 15.29
N VAL A 59 36.81 -9.06 15.68
CA VAL A 59 36.88 -10.17 16.63
C VAL A 59 36.85 -9.62 18.05
N ILE A 60 35.79 -9.94 18.79
CA ILE A 60 35.64 -9.59 20.21
C ILE A 60 35.79 -10.84 21.08
N PRO A 61 36.50 -10.74 22.21
CA PRO A 61 36.60 -11.84 23.17
C PRO A 61 35.23 -12.07 23.84
N THR A 62 34.81 -13.33 23.92
CA THR A 62 33.59 -13.71 24.63
C THR A 62 33.90 -13.99 26.09
N SER A 63 32.93 -13.75 26.98
CA SER A 63 33.05 -14.04 28.41
C SER A 63 33.27 -15.53 28.72
N SER A 64 33.08 -16.42 27.73
CA SER A 64 33.31 -17.86 27.80
C SER A 64 34.70 -18.30 27.32
N GLY A 65 35.60 -17.38 27.00
CA GLY A 65 36.96 -17.69 26.53
C GLY A 65 37.06 -18.03 25.04
N GLY A 66 36.04 -17.71 24.25
CA GLY A 66 36.03 -17.85 22.79
C GLY A 66 36.17 -16.53 22.06
N HIS A 67 36.07 -16.58 20.74
CA HIS A 67 36.09 -15.42 19.86
C HIS A 67 34.75 -15.31 19.13
N ALA A 68 34.11 -14.13 19.19
CA ALA A 68 32.94 -13.81 18.38
C ALA A 68 33.36 -12.82 17.29
N THR A 69 33.03 -13.11 16.04
CA THR A 69 33.31 -12.21 14.91
C THR A 69 32.06 -11.40 14.60
N LEU A 70 32.12 -10.09 14.82
CA LEU A 70 31.10 -9.15 14.37
C LEU A 70 31.38 -8.77 12.92
N TYR A 71 30.41 -9.05 12.05
CA TYR A 71 30.45 -8.64 10.65
C TYR A 71 29.60 -7.38 10.46
N PHE A 72 30.19 -6.21 10.65
CA PHE A 72 29.50 -4.93 10.39
C PHE A 72 29.08 -4.79 8.93
N GLY A 73 29.82 -5.42 8.01
CA GLY A 73 29.47 -5.49 6.59
C GLY A 73 28.14 -6.19 6.30
N ALA A 74 27.70 -7.13 7.16
CA ALA A 74 26.41 -7.79 7.01
C ALA A 74 25.22 -6.83 7.24
N VAL A 75 25.36 -5.88 8.17
CA VAL A 75 24.33 -4.86 8.45
C VAL A 75 24.22 -3.87 7.28
N ILE A 76 25.35 -3.44 6.73
CA ILE A 76 25.39 -2.56 5.56
C ILE A 76 24.79 -3.26 4.33
N ALA A 77 25.12 -4.54 4.12
CA ALA A 77 24.53 -5.34 3.05
C ALA A 77 23.01 -5.47 3.20
N ALA A 78 22.50 -5.69 4.42
CA ALA A 78 21.07 -5.73 4.70
C ALA A 78 20.38 -4.38 4.42
N LEU A 79 21.02 -3.27 4.77
CA LEU A 79 20.54 -1.91 4.47
C LEU A 79 20.47 -1.63 2.97
N ILE A 80 21.53 -1.99 2.21
CA ILE A 80 21.55 -1.84 0.75
C ILE A 80 20.43 -2.69 0.12
N ASN A 81 20.26 -3.92 0.58
CA ASN A 81 19.20 -4.79 0.09
C ASN A 81 17.83 -4.17 0.36
N PHE A 82 17.57 -3.72 1.59
CA PHE A 82 16.33 -3.04 1.96
C PHE A 82 16.03 -1.82 1.07
N LEU A 83 17.03 -0.98 0.80
CA LEU A 83 16.90 0.16 -0.11
C LEU A 83 16.53 -0.27 -1.53
N ILE A 84 17.15 -1.33 -2.05
CA ILE A 84 16.85 -1.87 -3.38
C ILE A 84 15.41 -2.40 -3.45
N VAL A 85 14.97 -3.16 -2.44
CA VAL A 85 13.57 -3.63 -2.37
C VAL A 85 12.60 -2.45 -2.33
N ALA A 86 12.88 -1.44 -1.50
CA ALA A 86 12.03 -0.25 -1.38
C ALA A 86 11.91 0.49 -2.73
N VAL A 87 13.01 0.65 -3.46
CA VAL A 87 13.03 1.25 -4.80
C VAL A 87 12.17 0.43 -5.78
N ILE A 88 12.31 -0.89 -5.78
CA ILE A 88 11.52 -1.77 -6.66
C ILE A 88 10.03 -1.65 -6.35
N ILE A 89 9.63 -1.72 -5.08
CA ILE A 89 8.23 -1.57 -4.67
C ILE A 89 7.69 -0.20 -5.11
N TYR A 90 8.48 0.85 -4.92
CA TYR A 90 8.11 2.19 -5.33
C TYR A 90 7.87 2.30 -6.85
N PHE A 91 8.82 1.85 -7.66
CA PHE A 91 8.71 1.98 -9.12
C PHE A 91 7.67 1.05 -9.75
N VAL A 92 7.47 -0.17 -9.23
CA VAL A 92 6.56 -1.15 -9.83
C VAL A 92 5.11 -0.95 -9.38
N PHE A 93 4.88 -0.49 -8.14
CA PHE A 93 3.53 -0.41 -7.57
C PHE A 93 3.12 1.02 -7.24
N VAL A 94 3.93 1.75 -6.47
CA VAL A 94 3.55 3.09 -5.99
C VAL A 94 3.46 4.07 -7.15
N MET A 95 4.46 4.11 -8.03
CA MET A 95 4.51 5.04 -9.16
C MET A 95 3.34 4.80 -10.14
N PRO A 96 3.04 3.58 -10.62
CA PRO A 96 1.90 3.37 -11.52
C PRO A 96 0.57 3.73 -10.86
N ILE A 97 0.36 3.31 -9.60
CA ILE A 97 -0.88 3.65 -8.87
C ILE A 97 -1.01 5.17 -8.73
N ASN A 98 0.07 5.87 -8.40
CA ASN A 98 0.05 7.33 -8.27
C ASN A 98 -0.28 8.01 -9.62
N VAL A 99 0.31 7.52 -10.71
CA VAL A 99 0.01 7.99 -12.08
C VAL A 99 -1.45 7.72 -12.46
N PHE A 100 -1.99 6.55 -12.13
CA PHE A 100 -3.41 6.24 -12.39
C PHE A 100 -4.34 7.15 -11.58
N LYS A 101 -4.01 7.43 -10.31
CA LYS A 101 -4.79 8.34 -9.47
C LYS A 101 -4.74 9.78 -9.97
N GLU A 102 -3.58 10.26 -10.40
CA GLU A 102 -3.44 11.59 -11.02
C GLU A 102 -4.19 11.68 -12.35
N ARG A 103 -4.15 10.65 -13.19
CA ARG A 103 -4.92 10.59 -14.43
C ARG A 103 -6.43 10.53 -14.19
N ALA A 104 -6.87 9.79 -13.18
CA ALA A 104 -8.28 9.75 -12.78
C ALA A 104 -8.74 11.12 -12.24
N ALA A 105 -7.94 11.77 -11.40
CA ALA A 105 -8.23 13.12 -10.89
C ALA A 105 -8.25 14.16 -12.02
N ALA A 106 -7.31 14.09 -12.97
CA ALA A 106 -7.26 14.97 -14.14
C ALA A 106 -8.46 14.76 -15.08
N ARG A 107 -8.92 13.52 -15.27
CA ARG A 107 -10.15 13.23 -16.03
C ARG A 107 -11.40 13.77 -15.33
N LYS A 108 -11.48 13.63 -14.00
CA LYS A 108 -12.60 14.17 -13.19
C LYS A 108 -12.63 15.71 -13.24
N ALA A 109 -11.47 16.37 -13.28
CA ALA A 109 -11.36 17.83 -13.45
C ALA A 109 -11.68 18.31 -14.87
N ALA A 110 -11.50 17.47 -15.89
CA ALA A 110 -11.76 17.80 -17.30
C ALA A 110 -13.22 17.53 -17.76
N GLY A 111 -14.11 17.12 -16.85
CA GLY A 111 -15.54 16.92 -17.14
C GLY A 111 -15.84 15.79 -18.13
N VAL A 112 -14.90 14.87 -18.36
CA VAL A 112 -15.13 13.70 -19.21
C VAL A 112 -15.92 12.69 -18.37
N PRO A 113 -17.11 12.23 -18.83
CA PRO A 113 -17.92 11.28 -18.07
C PRO A 113 -17.11 10.01 -17.79
N GLU A 114 -17.14 9.62 -16.52
CA GLU A 114 -16.53 8.39 -16.03
C GLU A 114 -17.18 7.20 -16.77
N ALA A 115 -16.39 6.20 -17.17
CA ALA A 115 -16.94 5.00 -17.78
C ALA A 115 -17.99 4.40 -16.82
N GLU A 116 -19.20 4.15 -17.35
CA GLU A 116 -20.49 3.94 -16.66
C GLU A 116 -20.58 2.80 -15.62
N ASP A 117 -19.49 2.15 -15.22
CA ASP A 117 -19.53 0.93 -14.39
C ASP A 117 -19.14 1.12 -12.91
N VAL A 118 -18.85 2.34 -12.46
CA VAL A 118 -18.60 2.58 -11.03
C VAL A 118 -19.91 3.09 -10.38
N PRO A 119 -20.50 2.37 -9.41
CA PRO A 119 -21.66 2.89 -8.70
C PRO A 119 -21.29 4.21 -8.04
N ALA A 120 -22.17 5.21 -8.17
CA ALA A 120 -21.96 6.54 -7.62
C ALA A 120 -21.53 6.45 -6.15
N THR A 121 -20.43 7.10 -5.79
CA THR A 121 -19.99 7.11 -4.41
C THR A 121 -20.93 7.96 -3.56
N GLU A 122 -21.00 7.70 -2.25
CA GLU A 122 -21.81 8.52 -1.33
C GLU A 122 -21.48 10.01 -1.45
N LEU A 123 -20.22 10.35 -1.70
CA LEU A 123 -19.77 11.72 -1.94
C LEU A 123 -20.33 12.31 -3.24
N ASP A 124 -20.43 11.54 -4.32
CA ASP A 124 -21.01 12.00 -5.58
C ASP A 124 -22.52 12.24 -5.43
N LEU A 125 -23.23 11.35 -4.72
CA LEU A 125 -24.65 11.53 -4.40
C LEU A 125 -24.89 12.74 -3.50
N LEU A 126 -24.04 12.97 -2.49
CA LEU A 126 -24.12 14.14 -1.62
C LEU A 126 -23.84 15.44 -2.38
N ALA A 127 -22.91 15.43 -3.34
CA ALA A 127 -22.65 16.57 -4.21
C ALA A 127 -23.86 16.88 -5.10
N GLU A 128 -24.49 15.86 -5.67
CA GLU A 128 -25.73 16.01 -6.45
C GLU A 128 -26.88 16.56 -5.59
N ILE A 129 -27.09 16.03 -4.39
CA ILE A 129 -28.10 16.55 -3.45
C ILE A 129 -27.84 18.01 -3.10
N ARG A 130 -26.58 18.38 -2.82
CA ARG A 130 -26.20 19.78 -2.56
C ARG A 130 -26.54 20.67 -3.74
N ASP A 131 -26.23 20.24 -4.95
CA ASP A 131 -26.45 21.03 -6.15
C ASP A 131 -27.94 21.15 -6.49
N LEU A 132 -28.74 20.11 -6.22
CA LEU A 132 -30.20 20.14 -6.29
C LEU A 132 -30.82 21.09 -5.26
N LEU A 133 -30.30 21.09 -4.02
CA LEU A 133 -30.75 22.01 -2.97
C LEU A 133 -30.32 23.46 -3.25
N ALA A 134 -29.12 23.67 -3.78
CA ALA A 134 -28.64 25.00 -4.17
C ALA A 134 -29.40 25.56 -5.39
N ARG A 135 -29.89 24.68 -6.27
CA ARG A 135 -30.75 25.03 -7.41
C ARG A 135 -32.22 25.15 -7.08
N ALA A 136 -32.65 24.81 -5.87
CA ALA A 136 -34.00 25.08 -5.40
C ALA A 136 -33.98 26.39 -4.60
N PRO A 137 -34.18 27.57 -5.22
CA PRO A 137 -34.44 28.77 -4.45
C PRO A 137 -35.80 28.59 -3.78
N GLU A 138 -35.92 29.07 -2.55
CA GLU A 138 -37.15 29.12 -1.74
C GLU A 138 -38.46 29.28 -2.54
N ASP A 139 -39.08 28.18 -2.97
CA ASP A 139 -40.46 28.17 -3.49
C ASP A 139 -41.44 27.76 -2.39
N THR A 140 -41.23 28.32 -1.19
CA THR A 140 -42.14 28.23 -0.05
C THR A 140 -42.49 29.62 0.49
N THR A 141 -42.72 30.58 -0.41
CA THR A 141 -43.67 31.66 -0.12
C THR A 141 -45.01 31.33 -0.75
N GLY A 142 -46.02 30.98 0.06
CA GLY A 142 -47.41 31.05 -0.42
C GLY A 142 -48.46 30.06 0.09
N GLY A 143 -48.22 29.27 1.14
CA GLY A 143 -49.29 28.55 1.83
C GLY A 143 -50.15 29.50 2.66
N LYS A 144 -51.12 30.17 2.04
CA LYS A 144 -52.08 31.05 2.72
C LYS A 144 -52.82 30.28 3.82
N HIS A 145 -52.51 30.60 5.07
CA HIS A 145 -53.49 30.59 6.15
C HIS A 145 -54.55 31.67 5.83
N GLN A 146 -55.65 31.25 5.20
CA GLN A 146 -56.98 31.87 5.26
C GLN A 146 -57.92 30.66 5.32
N GLY A 147 -58.81 30.47 6.28
CA GLY A 147 -59.52 31.32 7.21
C GLY A 147 -60.81 30.55 7.50
#